data_AF-A0A7J9MEL0-F1
#
_entry.id   AF-A0A7J9MEL0-F1
#
_cell.length_a   1.000
_cell.length_b   1.000
_cell.length_c   1.000
_cell.angle_alpha   90.00
_cell.angle_beta   90.00
_cell.angle_gamma   90.00
#
_symmetry.space_group_name_H-M   'P 1'
#
loop_
_entity.id
_entity.type
_entity.pdbx_description
1 polymer ?
#
loop_
_entity_poly.entity_id
_entity_poly.type
_entity_poly.pdbx_seq_one_letter_code
_entity_poly.pdbx_strand_id
1 'polypeptide(L)'
;MAYWSKNDGVPFSFLFRAFDFTAQRVCRNDVNVACNMLRTVMRTTPRDLLAVFHLLANKIAPKHELASDLGVGSGLIITALAEAYNKPEDEIRNQKKNKRKKLDLVEELVMAAGTLGQAAVYNEDRNLEPLDSPEAAEIVKRVHSVCLVYDKLIWAILDDGISKLSSSCSFSIGVPVEPMLAKLSLAESEIIERFNGTAYVCEYKYDGEQAQIHYMEDGKVEIYTRNLEPSSEMFPDVV
;
A
#
# COMPACT_ATOMS: atom_id res chain seq x y z
N MET A 1 13.23 -20.32 -10.15
CA MET A 1 12.79 -19.99 -11.52
C MET A 1 11.28 -20.03 -11.57
N ALA A 2 10.67 -19.15 -12.37
CA ALA A 2 9.23 -19.21 -12.65
C ALA A 2 8.89 -20.51 -13.40
N TYR A 3 7.71 -21.08 -13.12
CA TYR A 3 7.23 -22.30 -13.79
C TYR A 3 6.27 -22.00 -14.96
N TRP A 4 6.06 -20.73 -15.29
CA TRP A 4 5.30 -20.27 -16.45
C TRP A 4 6.22 -19.63 -17.49
N SER A 5 5.77 -19.55 -18.74
CA SER A 5 6.58 -18.98 -19.83
C SER A 5 6.65 -17.45 -19.73
N LYS A 6 7.66 -16.87 -20.36
CA LYS A 6 7.78 -15.41 -20.45
C LYS A 6 6.59 -14.83 -21.22
N ASN A 7 6.03 -13.73 -20.72
CA ASN A 7 4.83 -13.05 -21.23
C ASN A 7 3.50 -13.80 -21.06
N ASP A 8 3.49 -15.00 -20.49
CA ASP A 8 2.24 -15.63 -20.04
C ASP A 8 1.76 -14.92 -18.75
N GLY A 9 0.44 -14.84 -18.58
CA GLY A 9 -0.16 -14.23 -17.39
C GLY A 9 0.32 -14.91 -16.10
N VAL A 10 0.60 -14.11 -15.07
CA VAL A 10 1.10 -14.63 -13.79
C VAL A 10 0.05 -15.55 -13.16
N PRO A 11 0.36 -16.85 -12.92
CA PRO A 11 -0.62 -17.76 -12.35
C PRO A 11 -1.02 -17.34 -10.93
N PHE A 12 -2.32 -17.28 -10.65
CA PHE A 12 -2.81 -16.92 -9.31
C PHE A 12 -2.32 -17.89 -8.22
N SER A 13 -2.09 -19.16 -8.57
CA SER A 13 -1.51 -20.16 -7.65
C SER A 13 -0.07 -19.84 -7.23
N PHE A 14 0.69 -19.11 -8.04
CA PHE A 14 2.00 -18.57 -7.65
C PHE A 14 1.84 -17.46 -6.60
N LEU A 15 0.95 -16.50 -6.86
CA LEU A 15 0.66 -15.39 -5.93
C LEU A 15 0.12 -15.91 -4.60
N PHE A 16 -0.86 -16.82 -4.64
CA PHE A 16 -1.45 -17.43 -3.44
C PHE A 16 -0.39 -18.11 -2.57
N ARG A 17 0.53 -18.87 -3.17
CA ARG A 17 1.63 -19.50 -2.41
C ARG A 17 2.55 -18.47 -1.79
N ALA A 18 2.89 -17.41 -2.52
CA ALA A 18 3.71 -16.34 -1.98
C ALA A 18 3.02 -15.64 -0.80
N PHE A 19 1.73 -15.32 -0.93
CA PHE A 19 0.91 -14.72 0.14
C PHE A 19 0.76 -15.64 1.36
N ASP A 20 0.58 -16.95 1.14
CA ASP A 20 0.52 -17.93 2.21
C ASP A 20 1.86 -18.02 2.96
N PHE A 21 2.99 -17.98 2.23
CA PHE A 21 4.32 -17.95 2.86
C PHE A 21 4.60 -16.66 3.62
N THR A 22 4.12 -15.50 3.16
CA THR A 22 4.22 -14.24 3.91
C THR A 22 3.30 -14.24 5.13
N ALA A 23 2.11 -14.84 5.05
CA ALA A 23 1.15 -14.85 6.16
C ALA A 23 1.50 -15.85 7.28
N GLN A 24 2.25 -16.91 6.97
CA GLN A 24 2.63 -17.94 7.95
C GLN A 24 3.78 -17.54 8.88
N ARG A 25 4.48 -16.43 8.60
CA ARG A 25 5.69 -16.02 9.31
C ARG A 25 5.45 -14.76 10.13
N VAL A 26 6.19 -14.65 11.24
CA VAL A 26 6.01 -13.64 12.31
C VAL A 26 7.19 -12.65 12.33
N CYS A 27 8.10 -12.71 11.35
CA CYS A 27 9.37 -11.98 11.41
C CYS A 27 9.82 -11.47 10.04
N ARG A 28 10.66 -10.41 10.06
CA ARG A 28 11.35 -9.66 8.97
C ARG A 28 11.68 -10.39 7.65
N ASN A 29 11.67 -11.72 7.60
CA ASN A 29 11.88 -12.54 6.40
C ASN A 29 10.71 -12.51 5.38
N ASP A 30 9.57 -11.89 5.71
CA ASP A 30 8.41 -11.77 4.82
C ASP A 30 8.68 -10.86 3.61
N VAL A 31 9.49 -9.83 3.84
CA VAL A 31 9.99 -8.89 2.82
C VAL A 31 10.70 -9.65 1.69
N ASN A 32 11.47 -10.68 2.03
CA ASN A 32 12.24 -11.44 1.04
C ASN A 32 11.35 -12.26 0.11
N VAL A 33 10.25 -12.84 0.63
CA VAL A 33 9.31 -13.63 -0.18
C VAL A 33 8.55 -12.72 -1.13
N ALA A 34 8.02 -11.60 -0.64
CA ALA A 34 7.32 -10.60 -1.44
C ALA A 34 8.26 -9.98 -2.49
N CYS A 35 9.49 -9.61 -2.11
CA CYS A 35 10.50 -9.09 -3.03
C CYS A 35 10.85 -10.10 -4.13
N ASN A 36 11.06 -11.37 -3.78
CA ASN A 36 11.31 -12.43 -4.78
C ASN A 36 10.11 -12.66 -5.72
N MET A 37 8.89 -12.57 -5.20
CA MET A 37 7.68 -12.63 -6.01
C MET A 37 7.66 -11.48 -7.03
N LEU A 38 7.81 -10.23 -6.56
CA LEU A 38 7.80 -9.04 -7.42
C LEU A 38 8.93 -9.07 -8.46
N ARG A 39 10.15 -9.46 -8.08
CA ARG A 39 11.28 -9.67 -9.01
C ARG A 39 10.96 -10.68 -10.10
N THR A 40 10.32 -11.78 -9.72
CA THR A 40 9.96 -12.83 -10.67
C THR A 40 8.93 -12.30 -11.67
N VAL A 41 7.94 -11.54 -11.20
CA VAL A 41 6.91 -10.90 -12.04
C VAL A 41 7.54 -9.85 -12.97
N MET A 42 8.36 -8.95 -12.44
CA MET A 42 9.11 -7.95 -13.22
C MET A 42 9.90 -8.57 -14.39
N ARG A 43 10.48 -9.74 -14.17
CA ARG A 43 11.29 -10.44 -15.18
C ARG A 43 10.47 -11.21 -16.22
N THR A 44 9.38 -11.83 -15.78
CA THR A 44 8.58 -12.74 -16.62
C THR A 44 7.48 -12.01 -17.36
N THR A 45 6.71 -11.22 -16.63
CA THR A 45 5.46 -10.59 -17.10
C THR A 45 5.28 -9.22 -16.42
N PRO A 46 6.13 -8.20 -16.72
CA PRO A 46 6.06 -6.90 -16.06
C PRO A 46 4.73 -6.14 -16.25
N ARG A 47 3.95 -6.50 -17.28
CA ARG A 47 2.59 -5.96 -17.49
C ARG A 47 1.63 -6.29 -16.34
N ASP A 48 1.81 -7.43 -15.69
CA ASP A 48 0.96 -7.87 -14.58
C ASP A 48 1.41 -7.28 -13.24
N LEU A 49 2.53 -6.57 -13.20
CA LEU A 49 3.12 -6.06 -11.96
C LEU A 49 2.18 -5.12 -11.22
N LEU A 50 1.47 -4.25 -11.93
CA LEU A 50 0.48 -3.34 -11.33
C LEU A 50 -0.62 -4.13 -10.61
N ALA A 51 -1.21 -5.12 -11.28
CA ALA A 51 -2.26 -5.96 -10.71
C ALA A 51 -1.75 -6.77 -9.50
N VAL A 52 -0.53 -7.31 -9.60
CA VAL A 52 0.12 -8.03 -8.49
C VAL A 52 0.37 -7.10 -7.31
N PHE A 53 0.81 -5.87 -7.55
CA PHE A 53 1.05 -4.88 -6.49
C PHE A 53 -0.26 -4.45 -5.80
N HIS A 54 -1.34 -4.26 -6.55
CA HIS A 54 -2.67 -4.03 -6.02
C HIS A 54 -3.14 -5.17 -5.10
N LEU A 55 -2.98 -6.42 -5.54
CA LEU A 55 -3.30 -7.60 -4.72
C LEU A 55 -2.44 -7.69 -3.46
N LEU A 56 -1.13 -7.42 -3.58
CA LEU A 56 -0.20 -7.42 -2.44
C LEU A 56 -0.54 -6.33 -1.42
N ALA A 57 -0.95 -5.15 -1.89
CA ALA A 57 -1.42 -4.06 -1.05
C ALA A 57 -2.85 -4.25 -0.52
N ASN A 58 -3.52 -5.35 -0.89
CA ASN A 58 -4.94 -5.61 -0.64
C ASN A 58 -5.83 -4.41 -1.02
N LYS A 59 -5.56 -3.79 -2.17
CA LYS A 59 -6.28 -2.63 -2.69
C LYS A 59 -6.67 -2.86 -4.15
N ILE A 60 -7.92 -2.58 -4.48
CA ILE A 60 -8.45 -2.80 -5.83
C ILE A 60 -8.27 -1.56 -6.71
N ALA A 61 -8.31 -0.36 -6.10
CA ALA A 61 -8.14 0.92 -6.77
C ALA A 61 -7.53 1.95 -5.81
N PRO A 62 -7.03 3.09 -6.31
CA PRO A 62 -6.69 4.24 -5.48
C PRO A 62 -7.93 4.80 -4.77
N LYS A 63 -7.81 5.05 -3.46
CA LYS A 63 -8.93 5.51 -2.62
C LYS A 63 -9.53 6.87 -3.00
N HIS A 64 -8.74 7.70 -3.66
CA HIS A 64 -9.13 9.07 -4.00
C HIS A 64 -9.97 9.15 -5.30
N GLU A 65 -9.90 8.12 -6.15
CA GLU A 65 -10.67 8.06 -7.41
C GLU A 65 -12.04 7.42 -7.21
N LEU A 66 -12.10 6.34 -6.44
CA LEU A 66 -13.33 5.70 -6.02
C LEU A 66 -13.27 5.42 -4.52
N ALA A 67 -14.39 5.59 -3.83
CA ALA A 67 -14.62 5.02 -2.50
C ALA A 67 -14.57 3.48 -2.65
N SER A 68 -13.36 2.94 -2.62
CA SER A 68 -13.00 1.67 -3.24
C SER A 68 -13.25 0.47 -2.32
N ASP A 69 -14.48 0.36 -1.82
CA ASP A 69 -14.93 -0.85 -1.14
C ASP A 69 -15.57 -1.79 -2.15
N LEU A 70 -15.14 -3.05 -2.15
CA LEU A 70 -15.72 -4.10 -2.99
C LEU A 70 -17.21 -4.36 -2.66
N GLY A 71 -17.72 -3.81 -1.54
CA GLY A 71 -19.07 -4.05 -1.05
C GLY A 71 -19.30 -5.48 -0.54
N VAL A 72 -18.25 -6.30 -0.51
CA VAL A 72 -18.34 -7.72 -0.12
C VAL A 72 -18.06 -7.87 1.37
N GLY A 73 -19.13 -7.91 2.16
CA GLY A 73 -19.07 -8.18 3.58
C GLY A 73 -18.80 -9.65 3.90
N SER A 74 -18.34 -9.93 5.13
CA SER A 74 -18.05 -11.29 5.57
C SER A 74 -19.25 -12.26 5.51
N GLY A 75 -20.49 -11.73 5.58
CA GLY A 75 -21.72 -12.52 5.42
C GLY A 75 -21.84 -13.09 4.00
N LEU A 76 -21.70 -12.25 2.97
CA LEU A 76 -21.75 -12.68 1.57
C LEU A 76 -20.68 -13.74 1.27
N ILE A 77 -19.48 -13.58 1.83
CA ILE A 77 -18.39 -14.56 1.70
C ILE A 77 -18.79 -15.90 2.32
N ILE A 78 -19.41 -15.89 3.51
CA ILE A 78 -19.84 -17.13 4.18
C ILE A 78 -20.92 -17.83 3.37
N THR A 79 -21.91 -17.09 2.88
CA THR A 79 -22.99 -17.64 2.05
C THR A 79 -22.43 -18.24 0.75
N ALA A 80 -21.55 -17.53 0.05
CA ALA A 80 -20.90 -18.04 -1.17
C ALA A 80 -20.07 -19.30 -0.91
N LEU A 81 -19.35 -19.37 0.22
CA LEU A 81 -18.61 -20.58 0.61
C LEU A 81 -19.54 -21.73 1.00
N ALA A 82 -20.62 -21.46 1.72
CA ALA A 82 -21.61 -22.45 2.11
C ALA A 82 -22.25 -23.10 0.87
N GLU A 83 -22.59 -22.28 -0.14
CA GLU A 83 -23.08 -22.73 -1.44
C GLU A 83 -22.03 -23.54 -2.21
N ALA A 84 -20.79 -23.03 -2.33
CA ALA A 84 -19.73 -23.68 -3.10
C ALA A 84 -19.30 -25.03 -2.51
N TYR A 85 -19.25 -25.15 -1.18
CA TYR A 85 -18.87 -26.38 -0.47
C TYR A 85 -20.07 -27.27 -0.09
N ASN A 86 -21.30 -26.82 -0.36
CA ASN A 86 -22.55 -27.46 0.04
C ASN A 86 -22.57 -27.83 1.55
N LYS A 87 -22.23 -26.85 2.40
CA LYS A 87 -22.13 -27.00 3.86
C LYS A 87 -22.98 -25.96 4.57
N PRO A 88 -23.49 -26.25 5.78
CA PRO A 88 -24.25 -25.28 6.55
C PRO A 88 -23.34 -24.10 6.96
N GLU A 89 -23.89 -22.88 6.94
CA GLU A 89 -23.13 -21.66 7.26
C GLU A 89 -22.47 -21.71 8.66
N ASP A 90 -23.13 -22.37 9.62
CA ASP A 90 -22.62 -22.50 10.99
C ASP A 90 -21.29 -23.26 11.06
N GLU A 91 -21.10 -24.28 10.22
CA GLU A 91 -19.85 -25.04 10.15
C GLU A 91 -18.72 -24.14 9.62
N ILE A 92 -18.99 -23.35 8.57
CA ILE A 92 -18.03 -22.40 7.99
C ILE A 92 -17.67 -21.30 9.00
N ARG A 93 -18.64 -20.77 9.74
CA ARG A 93 -18.43 -19.76 10.80
C ARG A 93 -17.54 -20.29 11.92
N ASN A 94 -17.74 -21.53 12.33
CA ASN A 94 -16.94 -22.17 13.38
C ASN A 94 -15.50 -22.43 12.94
N GLN A 95 -15.27 -22.85 11.69
CA GLN A 95 -13.93 -23.01 11.13
C GLN A 95 -13.15 -21.70 11.05
N LYS A 96 -13.82 -20.57 10.74
CA LYS A 96 -13.20 -19.24 10.70
C LYS A 96 -12.71 -18.77 12.08
N LYS A 97 -13.45 -19.06 13.16
CA LYS A 97 -13.06 -18.68 14.53
C LYS A 97 -11.74 -19.33 14.97
N ASN A 98 -11.47 -20.57 14.53
CA ASN A 98 -10.30 -21.34 14.94
C ASN A 98 -8.99 -20.92 14.23
N LYS A 99 -9.05 -20.12 13.15
CA LYS A 99 -7.88 -19.69 12.36
C LYS A 99 -7.53 -18.20 12.52
N ARG A 100 -7.96 -17.55 13.61
CA ARG A 100 -7.67 -16.13 13.89
C ARG A 100 -6.16 -15.87 14.13
N LYS A 101 -5.38 -15.76 13.06
CA LYS A 101 -4.24 -14.84 13.02
C LYS A 101 -4.58 -13.81 11.95
N LYS A 102 -5.04 -12.64 12.41
CA LYS A 102 -5.28 -11.49 11.54
C LYS A 102 -3.92 -10.83 11.37
N LEU A 103 -3.36 -10.88 10.17
CA LEU A 103 -2.20 -10.06 9.82
C LEU A 103 -2.70 -8.62 9.72
N ASP A 104 -2.02 -7.68 10.38
CA ASP A 104 -2.44 -6.29 10.43
C ASP A 104 -2.22 -5.62 9.05
N LEU A 105 -3.32 -5.35 8.35
CA LEU A 105 -3.34 -4.87 6.96
C LEU A 105 -2.66 -3.50 6.73
N VAL A 106 -2.44 -2.70 7.78
CA VAL A 106 -1.86 -1.35 7.65
C VAL A 106 -0.34 -1.41 7.51
N GLU A 107 0.31 -2.48 8.00
CA GLU A 107 1.72 -2.72 7.74
C GLU A 107 1.96 -3.18 6.29
N GLU A 108 0.96 -3.74 5.62
CA GLU A 108 1.13 -4.38 4.30
C GLU A 108 1.48 -3.40 3.18
N LEU A 109 0.93 -2.18 3.15
CA LEU A 109 1.20 -1.25 2.04
C LEU A 109 2.61 -0.64 2.11
N VAL A 110 3.01 -0.15 3.28
CA VAL A 110 4.35 0.42 3.48
C VAL A 110 5.41 -0.66 3.29
N MET A 111 5.10 -1.90 3.70
CA MET A 111 5.94 -3.06 3.43
C MET A 111 5.95 -3.41 1.94
N ALA A 112 4.81 -3.40 1.26
CA ALA A 112 4.71 -3.63 -0.19
C ALA A 112 5.53 -2.60 -0.98
N ALA A 113 5.37 -1.31 -0.68
CA ALA A 113 6.16 -0.22 -1.27
C ALA A 113 7.67 -0.42 -1.03
N GLY A 114 8.07 -0.77 0.20
CA GLY A 114 9.46 -1.09 0.52
C GLY A 114 10.00 -2.30 -0.25
N THR A 115 9.22 -3.38 -0.35
CA THR A 115 9.60 -4.59 -1.10
C THR A 115 9.71 -4.34 -2.60
N LEU A 116 8.89 -3.45 -3.14
CA LEU A 116 8.94 -3.05 -4.54
C LEU A 116 10.23 -2.29 -4.85
N GLY A 117 10.64 -1.36 -3.98
CA GLY A 117 11.93 -0.68 -4.10
C GLY A 117 13.10 -1.65 -4.10
N GLN A 118 13.13 -2.60 -3.16
CA GLN A 118 14.18 -3.63 -3.15
C GLN A 118 14.17 -4.52 -4.40
N ALA A 119 12.97 -4.88 -4.89
CA ALA A 119 12.82 -5.68 -6.09
C ALA A 119 13.34 -4.96 -7.35
N ALA A 120 13.09 -3.66 -7.44
CA ALA A 120 13.51 -2.84 -8.57
C ALA A 120 15.02 -2.63 -8.65
N VAL A 121 15.73 -2.39 -7.53
CA VAL A 121 17.20 -2.25 -7.52
C VAL A 121 17.85 -3.50 -8.11
N TYR A 122 17.36 -4.67 -7.71
CA TYR A 122 17.90 -5.92 -8.21
C TYR A 122 17.60 -6.15 -9.70
N ASN A 123 16.47 -5.64 -10.18
CA ASN A 123 16.16 -5.72 -11.60
C ASN A 123 17.16 -4.88 -12.43
N GLU A 124 17.65 -3.77 -11.89
CA GLU A 124 18.68 -2.91 -12.48
C GLU A 124 20.09 -3.53 -12.39
N ASP A 125 20.53 -3.96 -11.19
CA ASP A 125 21.84 -4.61 -10.98
C ASP A 125 21.70 -6.04 -10.43
N ARG A 126 22.07 -6.98 -11.31
CA ARG A 126 21.90 -8.43 -11.13
C ARG A 126 22.92 -9.08 -10.21
N ASN A 127 24.00 -8.37 -9.89
CA ASN A 127 25.11 -8.90 -9.08
C ASN A 127 24.97 -8.57 -7.59
N LEU A 128 23.93 -7.82 -7.20
CA LEU A 128 23.66 -7.43 -5.82
C LEU A 128 23.16 -8.62 -5.00
N GLU A 129 24.04 -9.16 -4.16
CA GLU A 129 23.72 -9.94 -2.96
C GLU A 129 24.22 -9.12 -1.75
N PRO A 130 23.42 -8.88 -0.68
CA PRO A 130 22.11 -9.45 -0.36
C PRO A 130 20.90 -8.53 -0.64
N LEU A 131 19.70 -9.11 -0.46
CA LEU A 131 18.34 -8.57 -0.71
C LEU A 131 17.91 -7.35 0.13
N ASP A 132 18.85 -6.55 0.64
CA ASP A 132 18.58 -5.51 1.63
C ASP A 132 19.16 -4.17 1.16
N SER A 133 18.42 -3.49 0.29
CA SER A 133 18.64 -2.06 0.01
C SER A 133 17.59 -1.26 0.80
N PRO A 134 17.89 -0.87 2.05
CA PRO A 134 16.98 -0.06 2.85
C PRO A 134 16.76 1.33 2.23
N GLU A 135 17.78 1.86 1.55
CA GLU A 135 17.74 3.15 0.85
C GLU A 135 16.67 3.15 -0.25
N ALA A 136 16.64 2.12 -1.10
CA ALA A 136 15.61 2.02 -2.14
C ALA A 136 14.20 1.87 -1.58
N ALA A 137 14.05 1.10 -0.49
CA ALA A 137 12.78 0.98 0.19
C ALA A 137 12.31 2.33 0.75
N GLU A 138 13.22 3.14 1.29
CA GLU A 138 12.93 4.48 1.80
C GLU A 138 12.56 5.47 0.68
N ILE A 139 13.26 5.43 -0.46
CA ILE A 139 12.92 6.24 -1.64
C ILE A 139 11.50 5.94 -2.11
N VAL A 140 11.14 4.66 -2.30
CA VAL A 140 9.80 4.29 -2.77
C VAL A 140 8.72 4.67 -1.75
N LYS A 141 8.97 4.47 -0.45
CA LYS A 141 8.03 4.91 0.61
C LYS A 141 7.81 6.42 0.57
N ARG A 142 8.89 7.20 0.42
CA ARG A 142 8.81 8.66 0.35
C ARG A 142 8.10 9.15 -0.91
N VAL A 143 8.31 8.50 -2.05
CA VAL A 143 7.58 8.84 -3.28
C VAL A 143 6.11 8.47 -3.13
N HIS A 144 5.82 7.27 -2.61
CA HIS A 144 4.46 6.78 -2.43
C HIS A 144 3.63 7.67 -1.50
N SER A 145 4.23 8.25 -0.44
CA SER A 145 3.51 9.17 0.45
C SER A 145 3.05 10.48 -0.23
N VAL A 146 3.69 10.85 -1.33
CA VAL A 146 3.39 12.07 -2.11
C VAL A 146 2.61 11.75 -3.39
N CYS A 147 2.85 10.59 -4.00
CA CYS A 147 2.22 10.14 -5.23
C CYS A 147 1.51 8.80 -5.00
N LEU A 148 0.20 8.88 -4.76
CA LEU A 148 -0.64 7.73 -4.45
C LEU A 148 -1.17 6.97 -5.69
N VAL A 149 -0.64 7.27 -6.88
CA VAL A 149 -1.04 6.63 -8.13
C VAL A 149 -0.09 5.47 -8.44
N TYR A 150 -0.52 4.24 -8.16
CA TYR A 150 0.31 3.04 -8.36
C TYR A 150 0.71 2.83 -9.81
N ASP A 151 -0.18 3.12 -10.77
CA ASP A 151 0.13 3.00 -12.18
C ASP A 151 1.38 3.83 -12.54
N LYS A 152 1.37 5.13 -12.22
CA LYS A 152 2.51 6.03 -12.42
C LYS A 152 3.77 5.56 -11.69
N LEU A 153 3.64 5.12 -10.44
CA LEU A 153 4.76 4.61 -9.64
C LEU A 153 5.41 3.38 -10.29
N ILE A 154 4.59 2.40 -10.69
CA ILE A 154 5.06 1.14 -11.26
C ILE A 154 5.71 1.36 -12.62
N TRP A 155 5.11 2.17 -13.50
CA TRP A 155 5.72 2.49 -14.80
C TRP A 155 7.02 3.26 -14.66
N ALA A 156 7.09 4.26 -13.77
CA ALA A 156 8.32 4.99 -13.51
C ALA A 156 9.44 4.07 -13.00
N ILE A 157 9.12 3.09 -12.14
CA ILE A 157 10.08 2.09 -11.67
C ILE A 157 10.57 1.18 -12.81
N LEU A 158 9.69 0.79 -13.73
CA LEU A 158 10.04 -0.10 -14.84
C LEU A 158 10.87 0.62 -15.93
N ASP A 159 10.58 1.89 -16.20
CA ASP A 159 11.17 2.65 -17.30
C ASP A 159 12.40 3.49 -16.87
N ASP A 160 12.27 4.26 -15.79
CA ASP A 160 13.29 5.23 -15.35
C ASP A 160 14.21 4.69 -14.26
N GLY A 161 13.79 3.63 -13.56
CA GLY A 161 14.46 3.07 -12.39
C GLY A 161 14.28 3.91 -11.12
N ILE A 162 14.81 3.40 -9.99
CA ILE A 162 14.55 3.98 -8.66
C ILE A 162 15.19 5.36 -8.49
N SER A 163 16.38 5.59 -9.04
CA SER A 163 17.12 6.84 -8.82
C SER A 163 16.40 8.08 -9.35
N LYS A 164 15.53 7.92 -10.35
CA LYS A 164 14.77 9.02 -10.99
C LYS A 164 13.34 9.11 -10.50
N LEU A 165 12.93 8.23 -9.59
CA LEU A 165 11.54 8.11 -9.17
C LEU A 165 11.00 9.40 -8.53
N SER A 166 11.82 10.10 -7.74
CA SER A 166 11.44 11.37 -7.10
C SER A 166 11.18 12.50 -8.10
N SER A 167 11.79 12.48 -9.29
CA SER A 167 11.51 13.45 -10.35
C SER A 167 10.28 13.08 -11.18
N SER A 168 10.07 11.78 -11.46
CA SER A 168 8.95 11.31 -12.28
C SER A 168 7.62 11.33 -11.51
N CYS A 169 7.66 11.02 -10.20
CA CYS A 169 6.49 10.93 -9.32
C CYS A 169 6.49 12.06 -8.28
N SER A 170 6.07 13.26 -8.70
CA SER A 170 5.88 14.42 -7.83
C SER A 170 4.43 14.58 -7.36
N PHE A 171 4.23 15.47 -6.38
CA PHE A 171 2.89 15.95 -5.98
C PHE A 171 2.13 16.49 -7.20
N SER A 172 0.82 16.25 -7.23
CA SER A 172 -0.09 16.72 -8.27
C SER A 172 -1.39 17.17 -7.62
N ILE A 173 -1.90 18.32 -8.04
CA ILE A 173 -3.20 18.82 -7.59
C ILE A 173 -4.29 17.83 -8.06
N GLY A 174 -5.33 17.59 -7.25
CA GLY A 174 -6.32 16.52 -7.45
C GLY A 174 -5.89 15.10 -7.06
N VAL A 175 -4.66 14.90 -6.56
CA VAL A 175 -4.23 13.63 -5.97
C VAL A 175 -3.80 13.89 -4.53
N PRO A 176 -4.48 13.31 -3.52
CA PRO A 176 -4.13 13.58 -2.14
C PRO A 176 -2.78 12.98 -1.75
N VAL A 177 -2.23 13.45 -0.64
CA VAL A 177 -0.98 12.97 -0.02
C VAL A 177 -1.26 12.33 1.32
N GLU A 178 -0.46 11.33 1.70
CA GLU A 178 -0.60 10.69 3.01
C GLU A 178 -0.45 11.74 4.12
N PRO A 179 -1.44 11.88 5.02
CA PRO A 179 -1.36 12.89 6.06
C PRO A 179 -0.24 12.56 7.05
N MET A 180 0.45 13.59 7.50
CA MET A 180 1.44 13.45 8.57
C MET A 180 0.75 12.97 9.85
N LEU A 181 1.27 11.88 10.43
CA LEU A 181 0.76 11.33 11.69
C LEU A 181 1.58 11.84 12.86
N ALA A 182 0.90 12.11 13.98
CA ALA A 182 1.55 12.48 15.22
C ALA A 182 1.93 11.24 16.03
N LYS A 183 3.13 11.24 16.59
CA LYS A 183 3.51 10.28 17.62
C LYS A 183 3.02 10.77 18.97
N LEU A 184 2.29 9.91 19.68
CA LEU A 184 1.86 10.20 21.05
C LEU A 184 3.09 10.37 21.95
N SER A 185 3.09 11.43 22.75
CA SER A 185 4.07 11.66 23.80
C SER A 185 3.34 11.93 25.10
N LEU A 186 3.75 11.24 26.16
CA LEU A 186 3.04 11.25 27.45
C LEU A 186 3.62 12.27 28.44
N ALA A 187 4.83 12.76 28.16
CA ALA A 187 5.53 13.71 29.00
C ALA A 187 6.17 14.82 28.17
N GLU A 188 6.20 16.03 28.71
CA GLU A 188 6.88 17.18 28.10
C GLU A 188 8.38 16.91 27.89
N SER A 189 9.03 16.23 28.82
CA SER A 189 10.45 15.87 28.71
C SER A 189 10.75 15.03 27.47
N GLU A 190 9.82 14.15 27.07
CA GLU A 190 9.94 13.33 25.85
C GLU A 190 9.91 14.21 24.59
N ILE A 191 9.12 15.27 24.61
CA ILE A 191 9.02 16.25 23.52
C ILE A 191 10.34 17.04 23.43
N ILE A 192 10.83 17.55 24.56
CA ILE A 192 12.08 18.32 24.63
C ILE A 192 13.27 17.46 24.17
N GLU A 193 13.36 16.22 24.64
CA GLU A 193 14.41 15.28 24.24
C GLU A 193 14.32 14.92 22.75
N ARG A 194 13.10 14.76 22.20
CA ARG A 194 12.90 14.43 20.78
C ARG A 194 13.31 15.58 19.86
N PHE A 195 12.99 16.82 20.21
CA PHE A 195 13.34 17.98 19.38
C PHE A 195 14.77 18.49 19.62
N ASN A 196 15.37 18.20 20.79
CA ASN A 196 16.79 18.41 21.12
C ASN A 196 17.41 19.71 20.54
N GLY A 197 16.87 20.86 20.92
CA GLY A 197 17.37 22.17 20.48
C GLY A 197 16.90 22.59 19.08
N THR A 198 16.08 21.79 18.39
CA THR A 198 15.33 22.19 17.20
C THR A 198 14.16 23.07 17.62
N ALA A 199 13.98 24.21 16.95
CA ALA A 199 12.80 25.04 17.19
C ALA A 199 11.52 24.29 16.77
N TYR A 200 10.50 24.35 17.61
CA TYR A 200 9.18 23.76 17.35
C TYR A 200 8.06 24.74 17.71
N VAL A 201 6.88 24.51 17.13
CA VAL A 201 5.67 25.29 17.38
C VAL A 201 4.66 24.39 18.08
N CYS A 202 3.91 24.97 19.02
CA CYS A 202 2.81 24.29 19.70
C CYS A 202 1.49 24.84 19.14
N GLU A 203 0.72 23.96 18.49
CA GLU A 203 -0.61 24.29 17.97
C GLU A 203 -1.68 23.52 18.76
N TYR A 204 -2.89 24.09 18.83
CA TYR A 204 -4.01 23.38 19.44
C TYR A 204 -4.40 22.18 18.61
N LYS A 205 -4.52 21.01 19.25
CA LYS A 205 -5.13 19.85 18.61
C LYS A 205 -6.65 19.99 18.64
N TYR A 206 -7.23 20.37 17.51
CA TYR A 206 -8.68 20.42 17.34
C TYR A 206 -9.29 19.01 17.36
N ASP A 207 -10.54 18.93 17.84
CA ASP A 207 -11.34 17.71 17.86
C ASP A 207 -12.39 17.80 16.75
N GLY A 208 -12.06 17.23 15.59
CA GLY A 208 -12.87 17.31 14.38
C GLY A 208 -12.30 16.41 13.29
N GLU A 209 -12.77 16.59 12.07
CA GLU A 209 -12.32 15.84 10.89
C GLU A 209 -11.10 16.50 10.24
N GLN A 210 -10.16 15.67 9.78
CA GLN A 210 -9.04 16.14 8.99
C GLN A 210 -9.46 16.21 7.52
N ALA A 211 -9.40 17.41 6.95
CA ALA A 211 -9.71 17.68 5.55
C ALA A 211 -8.45 18.16 4.82
N GLN A 212 -8.11 17.50 3.72
CA GLN A 212 -7.08 17.93 2.78
C GLN A 212 -7.75 18.56 1.57
N ILE A 213 -7.51 19.86 1.35
CA ILE A 213 -8.23 20.68 0.38
C ILE A 213 -7.33 20.98 -0.81
N HIS A 214 -7.78 20.61 -2.00
CA HIS A 214 -7.12 20.83 -3.28
C HIS A 214 -7.94 21.83 -4.09
N TYR A 215 -7.32 22.96 -4.41
CA TYR A 215 -7.90 23.97 -5.31
C TYR A 215 -7.38 23.75 -6.73
N MET A 216 -8.27 23.35 -7.62
CA MET A 216 -7.96 22.97 -8.99
C MET A 216 -7.80 24.21 -9.89
N GLU A 217 -7.11 24.07 -11.02
CA GLU A 217 -6.89 25.17 -11.98
C GLU A 217 -8.18 25.65 -12.66
N ASP A 218 -9.19 24.77 -12.76
CA ASP A 218 -10.52 25.09 -13.29
C ASP A 218 -11.43 25.79 -12.26
N GLY A 219 -10.92 26.05 -11.04
CA GLY A 219 -11.63 26.68 -9.95
C GLY A 219 -12.43 25.72 -9.07
N LYS A 220 -12.42 24.40 -9.35
CA LYS A 220 -13.06 23.39 -8.52
C LYS A 220 -12.30 23.17 -7.20
N VAL A 221 -13.02 22.91 -6.12
CA VAL A 221 -12.43 22.49 -4.83
C VAL A 221 -12.67 20.99 -4.64
N GLU A 222 -11.60 20.25 -4.40
CA GLU A 222 -11.64 18.83 -4.04
C GLU A 222 -11.17 18.65 -2.59
N ILE A 223 -11.97 17.97 -1.78
CA ILE A 223 -11.68 17.74 -0.36
C ILE A 223 -11.53 16.24 -0.16
N TYR A 224 -10.46 15.84 0.54
CA TYR A 224 -10.21 14.46 0.92
C TYR A 224 -10.14 14.30 2.44
N THR A 225 -10.65 13.18 2.94
CA THR A 225 -10.56 12.82 4.36
C THR A 225 -9.14 12.38 4.75
N ARG A 226 -8.91 12.17 6.06
CA ARG A 226 -7.68 11.52 6.58
C ARG A 226 -7.33 10.21 5.86
N ASN A 227 -8.34 9.45 5.44
CA ASN A 227 -8.17 8.16 4.77
C ASN A 227 -8.05 8.29 3.25
N LEU A 228 -7.92 9.51 2.73
CA LEU A 228 -7.71 9.84 1.33
C LEU A 228 -8.94 9.55 0.46
N GLU A 229 -10.12 9.56 1.08
CA GLU A 229 -11.41 9.34 0.40
C GLU A 229 -12.02 10.70 0.03
N PRO A 230 -12.63 10.84 -1.15
CA PRO A 230 -13.25 12.08 -1.58
C PRO A 230 -14.45 12.44 -0.68
N SER A 231 -14.51 13.68 -0.23
CA SER A 231 -15.52 14.19 0.70
C SER A 231 -16.10 15.54 0.33
N SER A 232 -15.84 16.08 -0.86
CA SER A 232 -16.33 17.40 -1.28
C SER A 232 -17.85 17.57 -1.10
N GLU A 233 -18.63 16.53 -1.40
CA GLU A 233 -20.10 16.56 -1.27
C GLU A 233 -20.59 16.70 0.18
N MET A 234 -19.77 16.32 1.15
CA MET A 234 -20.11 16.42 2.58
C MET A 234 -19.94 17.83 3.14
N PHE A 235 -19.20 18.70 2.44
CA PHE A 235 -18.83 20.04 2.90
C PHE A 235 -19.13 21.12 1.84
N PRO A 236 -20.41 21.30 1.45
CA PRO A 236 -20.79 22.28 0.42
C PRO A 236 -20.60 23.74 0.86
N ASP A 237 -20.42 23.98 2.15
CA ASP A 237 -20.12 25.27 2.77
C ASP A 237 -18.63 25.67 2.66
N VAL A 238 -17.76 24.70 2.42
CA VAL A 238 -16.30 24.89 2.26
C VAL A 238 -15.90 25.06 0.77
N VAL A 239 -16.72 24.53 -0.15
CA VAL A 239 -16.50 24.49 -1.61
C VAL A 239 -17.01 25.76 -2.30
#